data_AF-A0A968K0X3-F1
#
_entry.id   AF-A0A968K0X3-F1
#
_cell.length_a   1.000
_cell.length_b   1.000
_cell.length_c   1.000
_cell.angle_alpha   90.00
_cell.angle_beta   90.00
_cell.angle_gamma   90.00
#
_symmetry.space_group_name_H-M   'P 1'
#
loop_
_entity.id
_entity.type
_entity.pdbx_description
1 polymer ?
#
loop_
_entity_poly.entity_id
_entity_poly.type
_entity_poly.pdbx_seq_one_letter_code
_entity_poly.pdbx_strand_id
1 'polypeptide(L)'
;GACDMKAGVVAAVEAFRTVAGGSREFAGELRFVGVPGEEDGGTGTLSAIRRGWTGDMVVITEPTTGDLVVAHGGALTFSIDIEGRAAHGSKPDAGVSALDLLVALHPVVKDLERAANAAETDPRMLALGTPYATTIGIVRGGSWAS
;
A
#
# COMPACT_ATOMS: atom_id res chain seq x y z
N GLY A 1 -7.30 -5.36 -11.27
CA GLY A 1 -7.13 -5.29 -12.74
C GLY A 1 -8.18 -4.42 -13.43
N ALA A 2 -9.38 -4.95 -13.71
CA ALA A 2 -10.44 -4.19 -14.39
C ALA A 2 -10.97 -3.03 -13.52
N CYS A 3 -11.30 -3.31 -12.26
CA CYS A 3 -11.64 -2.29 -11.27
C CYS A 3 -10.40 -1.44 -10.94
N ASP A 4 -9.36 -2.11 -10.44
CA ASP A 4 -8.10 -1.52 -9.99
C ASP A 4 -6.94 -1.74 -10.99
N MET A 5 -6.51 -0.74 -11.76
CA MET A 5 -7.21 0.52 -12.05
C MET A 5 -7.51 0.70 -13.55
N LYS A 6 -7.56 -0.41 -14.33
CA LYS A 6 -7.61 -0.33 -15.81
C LYS A 6 -8.87 0.36 -16.35
N ALA A 7 -10.02 0.23 -15.69
CA ALA A 7 -11.21 1.00 -16.08
C ALA A 7 -10.99 2.50 -15.91
N GLY A 8 -10.35 2.91 -14.82
CA GLY A 8 -9.92 4.29 -14.57
C GLY A 8 -8.93 4.81 -15.62
N VAL A 9 -7.99 3.96 -16.05
CA VAL A 9 -7.06 4.30 -17.15
C VAL A 9 -7.80 4.56 -18.45
N VAL A 10 -8.75 3.69 -18.83
CA VAL A 10 -9.56 3.88 -20.04
C VAL A 10 -10.41 5.15 -19.93
N ALA A 11 -11.02 5.42 -18.78
CA ALA A 11 -11.79 6.64 -18.55
C ALA A 11 -10.93 7.92 -18.71
N ALA A 12 -9.69 7.92 -18.19
CA ALA A 12 -8.76 9.02 -18.36
C ALA A 12 -8.38 9.22 -19.84
N VAL A 13 -8.09 8.14 -20.57
CA VAL A 13 -7.78 8.21 -22.01
C VAL A 13 -8.95 8.78 -22.82
N GLU A 14 -10.18 8.34 -22.55
CA GLU A 14 -11.36 8.89 -23.23
C GLU A 14 -11.57 10.37 -22.91
N ALA A 15 -11.35 10.81 -21.68
CA ALA A 15 -11.40 12.23 -21.33
C ALA A 15 -10.38 13.06 -22.14
N PHE A 16 -9.15 12.55 -22.32
CA PHE A 16 -8.14 13.18 -23.17
C PHE A 16 -8.60 13.27 -24.64
N ARG A 17 -9.20 12.19 -25.18
CA ARG A 17 -9.73 12.17 -26.54
C ARG A 17 -10.85 13.20 -26.73
N THR A 18 -11.74 13.35 -25.75
CA THR A 18 -12.81 14.35 -25.77
C THR A 18 -12.23 15.77 -25.83
N VAL A 19 -11.25 16.11 -24.98
CA VAL A 19 -10.61 17.43 -25.00
C VAL A 19 -9.87 17.69 -26.30
N ALA A 20 -9.10 16.71 -26.80
CA ALA A 20 -8.38 16.82 -28.08
C ALA A 20 -9.33 16.98 -29.28
N GLY A 21 -10.56 16.46 -29.19
CA GLY A 21 -11.60 16.59 -30.21
C GLY A 21 -12.27 17.98 -30.29
N GLY A 22 -11.78 18.97 -29.54
CA GLY A 22 -12.27 20.35 -29.60
C GLY A 22 -13.56 20.60 -28.82
N SER A 23 -13.93 19.70 -27.89
CA SER A 23 -15.20 19.79 -27.17
C SER A 23 -15.22 20.85 -26.06
N ARG A 24 -14.08 21.49 -25.72
CA ARG A 24 -13.98 22.53 -24.68
C ARG A 24 -12.83 23.51 -24.93
N GLU A 25 -13.03 24.76 -24.52
CA GLU A 25 -11.94 25.72 -24.30
C GLU A 25 -11.18 25.34 -23.02
N PHE A 26 -10.16 24.49 -23.15
CA PHE A 26 -9.20 24.25 -22.08
C PHE A 26 -7.90 24.97 -22.41
N ALA A 27 -7.57 26.01 -21.63
CA ALA A 27 -6.40 26.86 -21.84
C ALA A 27 -5.12 26.33 -21.17
N GLY A 28 -5.17 25.14 -20.56
CA GLY A 28 -4.03 24.52 -19.87
C GLY A 28 -3.39 23.39 -20.66
N GLU A 29 -2.41 22.74 -20.03
CA GLU A 29 -1.77 21.52 -20.55
C GLU A 29 -2.37 20.28 -19.86
N LEU A 30 -2.73 19.26 -20.64
CA LEU A 30 -3.09 17.95 -20.12
C LEU A 30 -1.96 16.96 -20.39
N ARG A 31 -1.51 16.27 -19.34
CA ARG A 31 -0.49 15.22 -19.42
C ARG A 31 -1.05 13.91 -18.90
N PHE A 32 -0.98 12.86 -19.71
CA PHE A 32 -1.33 11.51 -19.27
C PHE A 32 -0.05 10.79 -18.85
N VAL A 33 -0.03 10.27 -17.62
CA VAL A 33 1.13 9.56 -17.06
C VAL A 33 0.68 8.17 -16.62
N GLY A 34 0.89 7.18 -17.50
CA GLY A 34 0.72 5.77 -17.16
C GLY A 34 1.99 5.21 -16.55
N VAL A 35 1.90 4.63 -15.35
CA VAL A 35 3.06 4.14 -14.60
C VAL A 35 2.87 2.70 -14.14
N PRO A 36 3.94 1.88 -14.11
CA PRO A 36 3.90 0.56 -13.48
C PRO A 36 4.25 0.64 -11.99
N GLY A 37 3.97 -0.46 -11.26
CA GLY A 37 4.50 -0.70 -9.93
C GLY A 37 3.95 0.24 -8.84
N GLU A 38 2.69 0.64 -8.97
CA GLU A 38 1.94 1.33 -7.90
C GLU A 38 1.83 0.40 -6.68
N GLU A 39 1.26 -0.78 -6.89
CA GLU A 39 1.06 -1.90 -5.93
C GLU A 39 2.35 -2.38 -5.23
N ASP A 40 3.51 -2.16 -5.86
CA ASP A 40 4.82 -2.65 -5.39
C ASP A 40 5.70 -1.51 -4.81
N GLY A 41 5.09 -0.37 -4.45
CA GLY A 41 5.77 0.74 -3.76
C GLY A 41 5.95 2.02 -4.57
N GLY A 42 5.17 2.21 -5.64
CA GLY A 42 5.06 3.49 -6.35
C GLY A 42 6.30 3.92 -7.16
N THR A 43 7.20 2.99 -7.50
CA THR A 43 8.48 3.32 -8.16
C THR A 43 8.31 3.95 -9.55
N GLY A 44 7.25 3.58 -10.29
CA GLY A 44 6.91 4.18 -11.57
C GLY A 44 6.57 5.67 -11.46
N THR A 45 5.71 6.04 -10.51
CA THR A 45 5.35 7.43 -10.21
C THR A 45 6.57 8.23 -9.78
N LEU A 46 7.39 7.69 -8.87
CA LEU A 46 8.61 8.35 -8.42
C LEU A 46 9.59 8.60 -9.59
N SER A 47 9.74 7.62 -10.48
CA SER A 47 10.57 7.75 -11.69
C SER A 47 10.03 8.84 -12.64
N ALA A 48 8.71 8.91 -12.84
CA ALA A 48 8.07 9.93 -13.67
C ALA A 48 8.34 11.34 -13.11
N ILE A 49 8.11 11.55 -11.80
CA ILE A 49 8.38 12.83 -11.13
C ILE A 49 9.85 13.22 -11.27
N ARG A 50 10.78 12.28 -11.04
CA ARG A 50 12.23 12.51 -11.19
C ARG A 50 12.66 12.88 -12.62
N ARG A 51 11.85 12.52 -13.62
CA ARG A 51 12.05 12.88 -15.03
C ARG A 51 11.37 14.20 -15.41
N GLY A 52 10.76 14.91 -14.46
CA GLY A 52 10.09 16.19 -14.70
C GLY A 52 8.62 16.07 -15.10
N TRP A 53 8.00 14.90 -14.95
CA TRP A 53 6.56 14.75 -15.13
C TRP A 53 5.83 15.27 -13.89
N THR A 54 5.58 16.58 -13.90
CA THR A 54 4.84 17.31 -12.85
C THR A 54 3.72 18.16 -13.47
N GLY A 55 2.86 18.72 -12.63
CA GLY A 55 1.80 19.65 -13.01
C GLY A 55 1.20 20.33 -11.77
N ASP A 56 0.31 21.30 -11.97
CA ASP A 56 -0.34 22.05 -10.89
C ASP A 56 -1.35 21.19 -10.11
N MET A 57 -1.93 20.20 -10.77
CA MET A 57 -2.87 19.23 -10.19
C MET A 57 -2.68 17.85 -10.81
N VAL A 58 -3.01 16.81 -10.04
CA VAL A 58 -3.05 15.42 -10.49
C VAL A 58 -4.40 14.82 -10.13
N VAL A 59 -4.99 14.11 -11.07
CA VAL A 59 -6.18 13.28 -10.85
C VAL A 59 -5.79 11.83 -11.09
N ILE A 60 -5.92 11.00 -10.06
CA ILE A 60 -5.70 9.56 -10.14
C ILE A 60 -7.08 8.90 -10.21
N THR A 61 -7.34 8.14 -11.26
CA THR A 61 -8.65 7.54 -11.54
C THR A 61 -8.85 6.20 -10.83
N GLU A 62 -8.48 6.14 -9.55
CA GLU A 62 -8.73 4.97 -8.71
C GLU A 62 -10.23 4.73 -8.48
N PRO A 63 -10.66 3.48 -8.17
CA PRO A 63 -12.06 3.13 -8.03
C PRO A 63 -12.64 3.62 -6.68
N THR A 64 -12.86 4.92 -6.57
CA THR A 64 -13.40 5.58 -5.36
C THR A 64 -14.93 5.62 -5.32
N THR A 65 -15.63 4.91 -6.21
CA THR A 65 -17.10 4.99 -6.36
C THR A 65 -17.62 6.42 -6.63
N GLY A 66 -16.76 7.30 -7.15
CA GLY A 66 -17.08 8.70 -7.44
C GLY A 66 -16.75 9.67 -6.31
N ASP A 67 -16.22 9.17 -5.18
CA ASP A 67 -15.76 10.02 -4.09
C ASP A 67 -14.43 10.73 -4.43
N LEU A 68 -14.30 11.96 -3.97
CA LEU A 68 -13.06 12.73 -4.07
C LEU A 68 -12.16 12.41 -2.88
N VAL A 69 -11.12 11.61 -3.11
CA VAL A 69 -10.12 11.26 -2.09
C VAL A 69 -8.95 12.25 -2.17
N VAL A 70 -8.78 13.07 -1.13
CA VAL A 70 -7.74 14.13 -1.05
C VAL A 70 -6.65 13.83 -0.02
N ALA A 71 -6.76 12.71 0.68
CA ALA A 71 -5.79 12.26 1.67
C ALA A 71 -5.86 10.72 1.77
N HIS A 72 -4.71 10.10 1.98
CA HIS A 72 -4.58 8.67 2.21
C HIS A 72 -3.45 8.42 3.22
N GLY A 73 -3.50 7.27 3.90
CA GLY A 73 -2.40 6.82 4.75
C GLY A 73 -1.16 6.50 3.91
N GLY A 74 0.01 6.67 4.51
CA GLY A 74 1.23 6.07 3.99
C GLY A 74 1.23 4.55 4.19
N ALA A 75 2.12 3.85 3.48
CA ALA A 75 2.33 2.41 3.65
C ALA A 75 3.81 2.11 3.91
N LEU A 76 4.08 1.16 4.80
CA LEU A 76 5.41 0.63 5.06
C LEU A 76 5.35 -0.90 5.03
N THR A 77 6.11 -1.49 4.11
CA THR A 77 6.30 -2.94 4.04
C THR A 77 7.66 -3.28 4.64
N PHE A 78 7.70 -4.22 5.57
CA PHE A 78 8.93 -4.68 6.22
C PHE A 78 8.89 -6.18 6.49
N SER A 79 10.06 -6.78 6.68
CA SER A 79 10.21 -8.17 7.10
C SER A 79 10.74 -8.24 8.53
N ILE A 80 10.33 -9.28 9.27
CA ILE A 80 10.89 -9.62 10.57
C ILE A 80 11.48 -11.02 10.45
N ASP A 81 12.79 -11.13 10.69
CA ASP A 81 13.47 -12.41 10.79
C ASP A 81 13.53 -12.84 12.27
N ILE A 82 13.02 -14.03 12.57
CA ILE A 82 12.93 -14.56 13.93
C ILE A 82 13.79 -15.81 14.02
N GLU A 83 14.86 -15.73 14.82
CA GLU A 83 15.78 -16.83 15.06
C GLU A 83 15.33 -17.67 16.27
N GLY A 84 15.08 -18.95 16.03
CA GLY A 84 14.85 -19.95 17.08
C GLY A 84 16.10 -20.79 17.34
N ARG A 85 15.94 -21.87 18.10
CA ARG A 85 16.97 -22.90 18.30
C ARG A 85 16.39 -24.27 17.96
N ALA A 86 16.92 -24.91 16.93
CA ALA A 86 16.48 -26.23 16.51
C ALA A 86 16.78 -27.29 17.58
N ALA A 87 15.85 -28.21 17.78
CA ALA A 87 15.99 -29.38 18.64
C ALA A 87 15.16 -30.54 18.07
N HIS A 88 15.47 -31.76 18.49
CA HIS A 88 14.67 -32.93 18.15
C HIS A 88 13.23 -32.75 18.66
N GLY A 89 12.21 -33.10 17.86
CA GLY A 89 10.80 -32.87 18.23
C GLY A 89 10.36 -33.50 19.57
N SER A 90 11.04 -34.56 20.02
CA SER A 90 10.81 -35.18 21.34
C SER A 90 11.52 -34.49 22.52
N LYS A 91 12.34 -33.48 22.28
CA LYS A 91 13.07 -32.70 23.30
C LYS A 91 12.83 -31.19 23.11
N PRO A 92 11.56 -30.72 23.21
CA PRO A 92 11.22 -29.33 22.96
C PRO A 92 11.99 -28.36 23.88
N ASP A 93 12.26 -28.75 25.13
CA ASP A 93 12.98 -27.92 26.11
C ASP A 93 14.43 -27.61 25.72
N ALA A 94 15.03 -28.40 24.82
CA ALA A 94 16.37 -28.14 24.29
C ALA A 94 16.37 -27.08 23.17
N GLY A 95 15.19 -26.76 22.61
CA GLY A 95 15.03 -25.83 21.50
C GLY A 95 14.37 -24.51 21.90
N VAL A 96 14.13 -23.67 20.89
CA VAL A 96 13.28 -22.48 20.94
C VAL A 96 12.54 -22.40 19.61
N SER A 97 11.21 -22.51 19.65
CA SER A 97 10.38 -22.43 18.45
C SER A 97 10.33 -20.98 17.94
N ALA A 98 10.81 -20.74 16.72
CA ALA A 98 10.66 -19.44 16.06
C ALA A 98 9.18 -19.08 15.83
N LEU A 99 8.31 -20.08 15.68
CA LEU A 99 6.87 -19.87 15.57
C LEU A 99 6.27 -19.38 16.89
N ASP A 100 6.69 -19.93 18.02
CA ASP A 100 6.19 -19.50 19.34
C ASP A 100 6.65 -18.08 19.64
N LEU A 101 7.87 -17.72 19.24
CA LEU A 101 8.37 -16.34 19.30
C LEU A 101 7.53 -15.40 18.42
N LEU A 102 7.13 -15.81 17.21
CA LEU A 102 6.23 -15.02 16.37
C LEU A 102 4.87 -14.81 17.03
N VAL A 103 4.30 -15.86 17.63
CA VAL A 103 3.02 -15.78 18.37
C VAL A 103 3.13 -14.80 19.54
N ALA A 104 4.25 -14.81 20.27
CA ALA A 104 4.52 -13.86 21.35
C ALA A 104 4.75 -12.43 20.86
N LEU A 105 5.33 -12.25 19.66
CA LEU A 105 5.61 -10.94 19.07
C LEU A 105 4.35 -10.28 18.48
N HIS A 106 3.42 -11.06 17.93
CA HIS A 106 2.21 -10.54 17.29
C HIS A 106 1.40 -9.53 18.13
N PRO A 107 1.13 -9.72 19.43
CA PRO A 107 0.43 -8.70 20.23
C PRO A 107 1.19 -7.37 20.31
N VAL A 108 2.53 -7.40 20.35
CA VAL A 108 3.37 -6.19 20.36
C VAL A 108 3.24 -5.40 19.06
N VAL A 109 3.20 -6.10 17.92
CA VAL A 109 2.93 -5.47 16.61
C VAL A 109 1.55 -4.81 16.61
N LYS A 110 0.56 -5.46 17.22
CA LYS A 110 -0.80 -4.88 17.36
C LYS A 110 -0.87 -3.72 18.35
N ASP A 111 -0.01 -3.67 19.37
CA ASP A 111 0.13 -2.49 20.23
C ASP A 111 0.72 -1.30 19.48
N LEU A 112 1.69 -1.51 18.58
CA LEU A 112 2.23 -0.46 17.73
C LEU A 112 1.17 0.11 16.78
N GLU A 113 0.36 -0.75 16.15
CA GLU A 113 -0.79 -0.34 15.34
C GLU A 113 -1.76 0.52 16.15
N ARG A 114 -2.15 0.06 17.35
CA ARG A 114 -3.04 0.82 18.25
C ARG A 114 -2.46 2.17 18.62
N ALA A 115 -1.19 2.22 19.00
CA ALA A 115 -0.52 3.45 19.39
C ALA A 115 -0.47 4.46 18.23
N ALA A 116 -0.16 4.00 17.02
CA ALA A 116 -0.14 4.85 15.83
C ALA A 116 -1.52 5.45 15.52
N ASN A 117 -2.58 4.63 15.56
CA ASN A 117 -3.94 5.11 15.32
C ASN A 117 -4.46 6.01 16.46
N ALA A 118 -4.06 5.76 17.72
CA ALA A 118 -4.44 6.60 18.86
C ALA A 118 -3.74 7.98 18.86
N ALA A 119 -2.56 8.07 18.22
CA ALA A 119 -1.81 9.31 18.07
C ALA A 119 -2.28 10.18 16.88
N GLU A 120 -3.19 9.66 16.03
CA GLU A 120 -3.71 10.41 14.88
C GLU A 120 -4.59 11.58 15.32
N THR A 121 -4.46 12.70 14.63
CA THR A 121 -5.20 13.93 14.89
C THR A 121 -5.84 14.55 13.64
N ASP A 122 -5.46 14.11 12.43
CA ASP A 122 -6.04 14.57 11.17
C ASP A 122 -7.48 14.04 11.01
N PRO A 123 -8.50 14.92 10.93
CA PRO A 123 -9.89 14.50 10.78
C PRO A 123 -10.16 13.60 9.57
N ARG A 124 -9.37 13.75 8.49
CA ARG A 124 -9.52 12.94 7.27
C ARG A 124 -9.08 11.50 7.49
N MET A 125 -8.04 11.29 8.31
CA MET A 125 -7.56 9.95 8.68
C MET A 125 -8.46 9.33 9.74
N LEU A 126 -8.92 10.13 10.71
CA LEU A 126 -9.85 9.67 11.75
C LEU A 126 -11.17 9.14 11.16
N ALA A 127 -11.65 9.73 10.05
CA ALA A 127 -12.85 9.28 9.35
C ALA A 127 -12.74 7.84 8.80
N LEU A 128 -11.53 7.32 8.61
CA LEU A 128 -11.28 5.95 8.14
C LEU A 128 -11.40 4.90 9.26
N GLY A 129 -11.49 5.34 10.53
CA GLY A 129 -11.55 4.48 11.70
C GLY A 129 -10.21 3.84 12.08
N THR A 130 -9.56 3.12 11.16
CA THR A 130 -8.22 2.54 11.33
C THR A 130 -7.32 2.91 10.15
N PRO A 131 -6.88 4.18 10.05
CA PRO A 131 -6.06 4.66 8.92
C PRO A 131 -4.72 3.93 8.76
N TYR A 132 -4.15 3.38 9.84
CA TYR A 132 -2.84 2.73 9.84
C TYR A 132 -2.95 1.25 10.21
N ALA A 133 -3.61 0.46 9.36
CA ALA A 133 -3.73 -0.98 9.57
C ALA A 133 -2.39 -1.71 9.35
N THR A 134 -2.07 -2.67 10.21
CA THR A 134 -0.90 -3.55 10.08
C THR A 134 -1.33 -4.99 9.87
N THR A 135 -0.84 -5.61 8.79
CA THR A 135 -1.16 -7.00 8.44
C THR A 135 0.11 -7.81 8.21
N ILE A 136 0.06 -9.10 8.57
CA ILE A 136 1.11 -10.06 8.23
C ILE A 136 0.62 -10.81 7.00
N GLY A 137 1.12 -10.43 5.83
CA GLY A 137 0.71 -11.04 4.56
C GLY A 137 1.38 -12.39 4.28
N ILE A 138 2.59 -12.62 4.81
CA ILE A 138 3.39 -13.82 4.54
C ILE A 138 4.11 -14.26 5.81
N VAL A 139 4.06 -15.56 6.12
CA VAL A 139 4.89 -16.21 7.12
C VAL A 139 5.61 -17.39 6.44
N ARG A 140 6.94 -17.46 6.61
CA ARG A 140 7.77 -18.57 6.12
C ARG A 140 8.70 -19.00 7.24
N GLY A 141 8.76 -20.31 7.52
CA GLY A 141 9.63 -20.84 8.56
C GLY A 141 9.42 -22.33 8.79
N GLY A 142 10.38 -22.94 9.50
CA GLY A 142 10.40 -24.37 9.81
C GLY A 142 11.09 -25.22 8.74
N SER A 143 11.50 -26.41 9.15
CA SER A 143 12.01 -27.48 8.29
C SER A 143 11.17 -28.72 8.55
N TRP A 144 10.44 -29.21 7.55
CA TRP A 144 9.61 -30.39 7.71
C TRP A 144 10.48 -31.65 7.87
N ALA A 145 10.14 -32.44 8.91
CA ALA A 145 10.78 -33.65 9.47
C ALA A 145 12.13 -33.44 10.21
N SER A 146 12.02 -33.20 11.53
CA SER A 146 13.04 -33.50 12.56
C SER A 146 12.36 -34.02 13.82
#